data_AF-A0AAN0LJ39-F1
#
_entry.id   AF-A0AAN0LJ39-F1
#
_cell.length_a   1.000
_cell.length_b   1.000
_cell.length_c   1.000
_cell.angle_alpha   90.00
_cell.angle_beta   90.00
_cell.angle_gamma   90.00
#
_symmetry.space_group_name_H-M   'P 1'
#
loop_
_entity.id
_entity.type
_entity.pdbx_description
1 polymer ?
#
loop_
_entity_poly.entity_id
_entity_poly.type
_entity_poly.pdbx_seq_one_letter_code
_entity_poly.pdbx_strand_id
1 'polypeptide(L)'
;MQQFDQKKNFSNQVSAKELLYDKINKTQFEFFLKLSGLLSKGIDLKQRYGPIKKDKSLIRIRRIYCQLICSLMWFNTLRLFVLMFISDKWIQLILGDITGYWNDYRLYYLMPSFFLSFQCALCCTIFLMKEKDLSWVVPFFSIRQLQVYNSKVSLDHKMHNSRIRIVIFFVWIITLATTSVIGFITFDTAWESLDQTTFRLWIPWMVFQIIWFFYLVLISYITVSYFNLVCLMISNRFNTVCNEIETLADSNPGPPGSKNDQINQLYFDHNEVCELVDESNSFWQNYIFCTFMTYIPCACYVLYNIFFADFDIILAVYTWGVFFHTLFILAIICISAADVSSEAHAPYTALHTLSLLELPIDLEVNMSTFLHRVRGPTIGYSCLDLFVVTNSSISNTIAAVASYFLIVADFSRSTMTNRYKTQQPDNSTSTMTTLSSMFTMTTSVK
;
A
#
# COMPACT_ATOMS: atom_id res chain seq x y z
N MET A 1 -45.40 0.16 20.54
CA MET A 1 -44.92 -0.54 21.74
C MET A 1 -44.75 -2.05 21.53
N GLN A 2 -45.66 -2.75 20.82
CA GLN A 2 -45.52 -4.19 20.51
C GLN A 2 -44.34 -4.57 19.58
N GLN A 3 -43.86 -3.67 18.70
CA GLN A 3 -42.64 -3.90 17.90
C GLN A 3 -41.33 -3.91 18.73
N PHE A 4 -41.34 -3.39 19.96
CA PHE A 4 -40.16 -3.39 20.83
C PHE A 4 -40.00 -4.71 21.61
N ASP A 5 -41.08 -5.42 21.93
CA ASP A 5 -41.02 -6.68 22.69
C ASP A 5 -40.67 -7.89 21.81
N GLN A 6 -41.03 -7.90 20.51
CA GLN A 6 -40.56 -8.94 19.58
C GLN A 6 -39.04 -8.90 19.38
N LYS A 7 -38.40 -7.74 19.59
CA LYS A 7 -36.94 -7.57 19.50
C LYS A 7 -36.18 -8.28 20.63
N LYS A 8 -36.82 -8.54 21.78
CA LYS A 8 -36.18 -9.12 22.97
C LYS A 8 -36.10 -10.64 22.96
N ASN A 9 -37.01 -11.32 22.26
CA ASN A 9 -37.05 -12.78 22.23
C ASN A 9 -36.19 -13.38 21.10
N PHE A 10 -35.92 -12.64 20.02
CA PHE A 10 -35.02 -13.08 18.95
C PHE A 10 -33.53 -13.07 19.33
N SER A 11 -33.14 -12.36 20.39
CA SER A 11 -31.72 -12.26 20.80
C SER A 11 -31.17 -13.49 21.52
N ASN A 12 -32.03 -14.40 22.00
CA ASN A 12 -31.62 -15.50 22.88
C ASN A 12 -31.35 -16.84 22.16
N GLN A 13 -31.60 -16.94 20.85
CA GLN A 13 -31.39 -18.17 20.06
C GLN A 13 -30.27 -18.07 19.01
N VAL A 14 -29.51 -16.97 19.00
CA VAL A 14 -28.34 -16.83 18.12
C VAL A 14 -27.25 -17.80 18.58
N SER A 15 -27.04 -18.82 17.76
CA SER A 15 -26.33 -20.07 18.02
C SER A 15 -24.82 -19.89 18.25
N ALA A 16 -24.28 -20.64 19.21
CA ALA A 16 -22.87 -20.64 19.62
C ALA A 16 -21.85 -20.92 18.48
N LYS A 17 -22.29 -21.44 17.32
CA LYS A 17 -21.44 -21.64 16.14
C LYS A 17 -21.10 -20.34 15.40
N GLU A 18 -21.98 -19.34 15.40
CA GLU A 18 -21.76 -18.05 14.72
C GLU A 18 -20.71 -17.19 15.46
N LEU A 19 -20.62 -17.36 16.78
CA LEU A 19 -19.60 -16.73 17.64
C LEU A 19 -18.18 -17.27 17.41
N LEU A 20 -18.02 -18.39 16.69
CA LEU A 20 -16.74 -19.08 16.57
C LEU A 20 -15.95 -18.68 15.32
N TYR A 21 -16.62 -18.48 14.18
CA TYR A 21 -15.95 -18.19 12.90
C TYR A 21 -15.53 -16.72 12.75
N ASP A 22 -16.39 -15.80 13.19
CA ASP A 22 -16.07 -14.36 13.22
C ASP A 22 -14.93 -14.05 14.22
N LYS A 23 -14.75 -14.94 15.20
CA LYS A 23 -13.67 -14.87 16.17
C LYS A 23 -12.31 -15.25 15.57
N ILE A 24 -12.23 -16.16 14.59
CA ILE A 24 -10.94 -16.71 14.13
C ILE A 24 -10.17 -15.72 13.26
N ASN A 25 -10.80 -15.11 12.25
CA ASN A 25 -10.09 -14.17 11.36
C ASN A 25 -9.79 -12.83 12.03
N LYS A 26 -10.71 -12.34 12.86
CA LYS A 26 -10.54 -11.09 13.62
C LYS A 26 -9.40 -11.19 14.62
N THR A 27 -9.28 -12.32 15.33
CA THR A 27 -8.21 -12.51 16.33
C THR A 27 -6.83 -12.61 15.68
N GLN A 28 -6.72 -13.16 14.47
CA GLN A 28 -5.46 -13.23 13.74
C GLN A 28 -4.95 -11.85 13.35
N PHE A 29 -5.74 -11.04 12.64
CA PHE A 29 -5.33 -9.68 12.27
C PHE A 29 -5.13 -8.78 13.49
N GLU A 30 -5.96 -8.90 14.52
CA GLU A 30 -5.78 -8.15 15.76
C GLU A 30 -4.45 -8.50 16.46
N PHE A 31 -4.06 -9.78 16.48
CA PHE A 31 -2.77 -10.20 17.00
C PHE A 31 -1.62 -9.57 16.21
N PHE A 32 -1.67 -9.66 14.88
CA PHE A 32 -0.62 -9.10 14.02
C PHE A 32 -0.54 -7.58 14.12
N LEU A 33 -1.67 -6.87 14.14
CA LEU A 33 -1.72 -5.41 14.32
C LEU A 33 -1.15 -4.96 15.68
N LYS A 34 -1.37 -5.76 16.74
CA LYS A 34 -0.74 -5.51 18.04
C LYS A 34 0.76 -5.80 17.99
N LEU A 35 1.16 -6.90 17.35
CA LEU A 35 2.56 -7.29 17.23
C LEU A 35 3.36 -6.24 16.46
N SER A 36 2.82 -5.67 15.39
CA SER A 36 3.44 -4.62 14.59
C SER A 36 3.43 -3.23 15.22
N GLY A 37 2.81 -3.07 16.39
CA GLY A 37 2.69 -1.77 17.04
C GLY A 37 1.72 -0.82 16.35
N LEU A 38 0.85 -1.30 15.46
CA LEU A 38 -0.17 -0.49 14.78
C LEU A 38 -1.45 -0.34 15.62
N LEU A 39 -1.63 -1.18 16.64
CA LEU A 39 -2.84 -1.18 17.48
C LEU A 39 -2.51 -1.24 18.98
N SER A 40 -2.78 -0.16 19.73
CA SER A 40 -2.56 -0.16 21.19
C SER A 40 -3.78 -0.66 21.97
N LYS A 41 -4.98 -0.36 21.48
CA LYS A 41 -6.26 -0.80 22.07
C LYS A 41 -6.79 -2.03 21.35
N GLY A 42 -7.16 -3.08 22.09
CA GLY A 42 -7.86 -4.22 21.48
C GLY A 42 -9.17 -3.81 20.80
N ILE A 43 -9.58 -4.55 19.77
CA ILE A 43 -10.80 -4.32 18.97
C ILE A 43 -12.05 -4.84 19.70
N ASP A 44 -12.07 -4.70 21.03
CA ASP A 44 -13.05 -5.36 21.88
C ASP A 44 -14.30 -4.50 22.01
N LEU A 45 -15.27 -4.80 21.15
CA LEU A 45 -16.56 -4.12 20.95
C LEU A 45 -17.37 -3.99 22.25
N LYS A 46 -17.35 -5.03 23.09
CA LYS A 46 -18.16 -5.08 24.32
C LYS A 46 -17.74 -4.04 25.35
N GLN A 47 -16.50 -3.54 25.26
CA GLN A 47 -15.96 -2.55 26.19
C GLN A 47 -16.35 -1.11 25.85
N ARG A 48 -16.91 -0.83 24.66
CA ARG A 48 -17.31 0.54 24.29
C ARG A 48 -18.70 0.92 24.81
N TYR A 49 -19.58 -0.08 24.99
CA TYR A 49 -20.97 0.12 25.39
C TYR A 49 -21.31 -0.42 26.80
N GLY A 50 -20.34 -1.01 27.51
CA GLY A 50 -20.54 -1.58 28.84
C GLY A 50 -19.77 -0.84 29.95
N PRO A 51 -20.29 -0.78 31.20
CA PRO A 51 -19.65 -0.12 32.36
C PRO A 51 -18.45 -0.91 32.94
N ILE A 52 -17.73 -1.66 32.11
CA ILE A 52 -16.61 -2.48 32.57
C ILE A 52 -15.43 -1.55 32.85
N LYS A 53 -15.09 -1.36 34.14
CA LYS A 53 -13.90 -0.64 34.60
C LYS A 53 -12.66 -1.33 34.01
N LYS A 54 -12.18 -0.79 32.90
CA LYS A 54 -11.01 -1.31 32.20
C LYS A 54 -9.75 -0.90 32.95
N ASP A 55 -8.81 -1.83 33.08
CA ASP A 55 -7.50 -1.56 33.65
C ASP A 55 -6.75 -0.58 32.73
N LYS A 56 -6.70 0.70 33.14
CA LYS A 56 -6.12 1.79 32.35
C LYS A 56 -4.60 1.60 32.16
N SER A 57 -3.96 0.80 33.01
CA SER A 57 -2.50 0.58 33.01
C SER A 57 -2.04 -0.14 31.74
N LEU A 58 -2.68 -1.26 31.38
CA LEU A 58 -2.29 -2.11 30.26
C LEU A 58 -2.46 -1.42 28.90
N ILE A 59 -3.48 -0.56 28.78
CA ILE A 59 -3.68 0.28 27.58
C ILE A 59 -2.55 1.30 27.43
N ARG A 60 -2.12 1.91 28.53
CA ARG A 60 -1.00 2.88 28.51
C ARG A 60 0.30 2.21 28.09
N ILE A 61 0.60 1.01 28.60
CA ILE A 61 1.81 0.24 28.23
C ILE A 61 1.80 -0.09 26.73
N ARG A 62 0.68 -0.58 26.20
CA ARG A 62 0.57 -0.88 24.76
C ARG A 62 0.75 0.36 23.89
N ARG A 63 0.24 1.51 24.34
CA ARG A 63 0.41 2.76 23.58
C ARG A 63 1.87 3.21 23.56
N ILE A 64 2.57 3.06 24.68
CA ILE A 64 4.03 3.33 24.74
C ILE A 64 4.76 2.39 23.77
N TYR A 65 4.40 1.11 23.70
CA TYR A 65 4.97 0.17 22.73
C TYR A 65 4.77 0.63 21.27
N CYS A 66 3.55 1.02 20.88
CA CYS A 66 3.28 1.58 19.55
C CYS A 66 4.12 2.83 19.26
N GLN A 67 4.26 3.72 20.26
CA GLN A 67 5.10 4.91 20.15
C GLN A 67 6.57 4.55 19.97
N LEU A 68 7.10 3.57 20.70
CA LEU A 68 8.48 3.11 20.56
C LEU A 68 8.77 2.53 19.17
N ILE A 69 7.86 1.72 18.62
CA ILE A 69 8.00 1.21 17.25
C ILE A 69 7.96 2.35 16.23
N CYS A 70 7.01 3.28 16.38
CA CYS A 70 6.93 4.44 15.51
C CYS A 70 8.22 5.28 15.58
N SER A 71 8.77 5.51 16.78
CA SER A 71 10.04 6.19 16.97
C SER A 71 11.21 5.41 16.37
N LEU A 72 11.23 4.08 16.46
CA LEU A 72 12.24 3.23 15.83
C LEU A 72 12.23 3.37 14.29
N MET A 73 11.04 3.41 13.68
CA MET A 73 10.89 3.59 12.23
C MET A 73 11.37 4.99 11.79
N TRP A 74 10.98 6.04 12.52
CA TRP A 74 11.45 7.40 12.23
C TRP A 74 12.95 7.57 12.44
N PHE A 75 13.51 7.00 13.51
CA PHE A 75 14.94 7.04 13.76
C PHE A 75 15.73 6.42 12.61
N ASN A 76 15.33 5.24 12.12
CA ASN A 76 15.98 4.61 10.97
C ASN A 76 15.80 5.41 9.68
N THR A 77 14.63 6.00 9.47
CA THR A 77 14.38 6.87 8.32
C THR A 77 15.30 8.09 8.31
N LEU A 78 15.41 8.79 9.44
CA LEU A 78 16.30 9.95 9.60
C LEU A 78 17.77 9.55 9.48
N ARG A 79 18.15 8.40 10.07
CA ARG A 79 19.49 7.85 9.95
C ARG A 79 19.85 7.56 8.50
N LEU A 80 19.01 6.85 7.75
CA LEU A 80 19.23 6.57 6.33
C LEU A 80 19.34 7.85 5.51
N PHE A 81 18.50 8.85 5.81
CA PHE A 81 18.57 10.16 5.17
C PHE A 81 19.91 10.85 5.41
N VAL A 82 20.36 10.93 6.66
CA VAL A 82 21.65 11.54 7.03
C VAL A 82 22.81 10.79 6.39
N LEU A 83 22.76 9.45 6.38
CA LEU A 83 23.80 8.62 5.77
C LEU A 83 24.00 8.94 4.28
N MET A 84 22.93 9.25 3.52
CA MET A 84 23.08 9.62 2.10
C MET A 84 24.03 10.81 1.85
N PHE A 85 24.23 11.69 2.83
CA PHE A 85 25.05 12.90 2.68
C PHE A 85 26.42 12.82 3.36
N ILE A 86 26.64 11.88 4.27
CA ILE A 86 27.91 11.74 4.98
C ILE A 86 28.85 10.89 4.14
N SER A 87 30.01 11.42 3.75
CA SER A 87 31.07 10.67 3.05
C SER A 87 32.12 10.06 4.00
N ASP A 88 32.22 10.55 5.23
CA ASP A 88 33.19 10.07 6.22
C ASP A 88 32.83 8.64 6.70
N LYS A 89 33.71 7.68 6.38
CA LYS A 89 33.55 6.26 6.73
C LYS A 89 33.47 6.02 8.24
N TRP A 90 34.19 6.79 9.04
CA TRP A 90 34.20 6.62 10.49
C TRP A 90 32.87 7.07 11.11
N ILE A 91 32.33 8.20 10.62
CA ILE A 91 31.01 8.68 11.06
C ILE A 91 29.91 7.69 10.63
N GLN A 92 29.99 7.16 9.41
CA GLN A 92 29.08 6.12 8.93
C GLN A 92 29.11 4.88 9.83
N LEU A 93 30.31 4.38 10.16
CA LEU A 93 30.49 3.23 11.03
C LEU A 93 29.92 3.46 12.44
N ILE A 94 30.10 4.66 13.00
CA ILE A 94 29.47 5.04 14.29
C ILE A 94 27.96 5.01 14.20
N LEU A 95 27.41 5.44 13.07
CA LEU A 95 26.00 5.33 12.75
C LEU A 95 25.62 3.91 12.30
N GLY A 96 26.47 2.91 12.46
CA GLY A 96 26.18 1.51 12.14
C GLY A 96 26.05 1.19 10.66
N ASP A 97 26.52 2.09 9.80
CA ASP A 97 26.51 1.96 8.35
C ASP A 97 27.88 1.51 7.85
N ILE A 98 27.90 0.35 7.20
CA ILE A 98 29.11 -0.19 6.57
C ILE A 98 29.05 -0.05 5.05
N THR A 99 28.03 0.59 4.50
CA THR A 99 27.95 0.84 3.06
C THR A 99 29.06 1.77 2.55
N GLY A 100 29.80 2.44 3.45
CA GLY A 100 31.04 3.15 3.12
C GLY A 100 32.15 2.26 2.54
N TYR A 101 32.05 0.95 2.71
CA TYR A 101 32.94 -0.02 2.09
C TYR A 101 32.44 -0.48 0.70
N TRP A 102 31.20 -0.14 0.32
CA TRP A 102 30.59 -0.51 -0.97
C TRP A 102 30.90 0.48 -2.10
N ASN A 103 31.86 1.38 -1.88
CA ASN A 103 32.32 2.40 -2.83
C ASN A 103 31.12 3.16 -3.46
N ASP A 104 31.11 3.30 -4.78
CA ASP A 104 30.11 4.06 -5.55
C ASP A 104 28.71 3.44 -5.52
N TYR A 105 28.55 2.20 -5.04
CA TYR A 105 27.25 1.52 -5.02
C TYR A 105 26.33 1.93 -3.86
N ARG A 106 26.88 2.67 -2.90
CA ARG A 106 26.21 3.02 -1.64
C ARG A 106 24.82 3.63 -1.82
N LEU A 107 24.68 4.61 -2.72
CA LEU A 107 23.40 5.29 -2.94
C LEU A 107 22.32 4.37 -3.51
N TYR A 108 22.70 3.37 -4.30
CA TYR A 108 21.75 2.41 -4.87
C TYR A 108 21.07 1.56 -3.80
N TYR A 109 21.72 1.34 -2.65
CA TYR A 109 21.14 0.63 -1.50
C TYR A 109 20.43 1.57 -0.52
N LEU A 110 21.04 2.72 -0.20
CA LEU A 110 20.51 3.64 0.79
C LEU A 110 19.21 4.32 0.35
N MET A 111 19.12 4.75 -0.91
CA MET A 111 17.95 5.49 -1.38
C MET A 111 16.67 4.65 -1.37
N PRO A 112 16.63 3.40 -1.89
CA PRO A 112 15.42 2.59 -1.80
C PRO A 112 15.11 2.19 -0.35
N SER A 113 16.14 1.88 0.46
CA SER A 113 15.97 1.59 1.88
C SER A 113 15.33 2.78 2.63
N PHE A 114 15.73 4.00 2.29
CA PHE A 114 15.14 5.23 2.84
C PHE A 114 13.65 5.31 2.50
N PHE A 115 13.26 5.12 1.23
CA PHE A 115 11.84 5.16 0.84
C PHE A 115 11.00 4.07 1.53
N LEU A 116 11.52 2.85 1.64
CA LEU A 116 10.83 1.76 2.36
C LEU A 116 10.66 2.08 3.85
N SER A 117 11.72 2.60 4.48
CA SER A 117 11.69 3.02 5.89
C SER A 117 10.72 4.17 6.12
N PHE A 118 10.76 5.18 5.23
CA PHE A 118 9.93 6.37 5.31
C PHE A 118 8.45 5.99 5.19
N GLN A 119 8.11 5.09 4.26
CA GLN A 119 6.75 4.58 4.13
C GLN A 119 6.27 3.88 5.41
N CYS A 120 7.09 3.02 6.01
CA CYS A 120 6.73 2.35 7.27
C CYS A 120 6.54 3.35 8.41
N ALA A 121 7.39 4.39 8.50
CA ALA A 121 7.28 5.44 9.50
C ALA A 121 5.99 6.26 9.33
N LEU A 122 5.62 6.62 8.10
CA LEU A 122 4.36 7.29 7.78
C LEU A 122 3.16 6.42 8.13
N CYS A 123 3.17 5.13 7.75
CA CYS A 123 2.13 4.18 8.11
C CYS A 123 1.93 4.09 9.63
N CYS A 124 2.99 3.88 10.41
CA CYS A 124 2.91 3.86 11.87
C CYS A 124 2.32 5.16 12.44
N THR A 125 2.72 6.30 11.87
CA THR A 125 2.23 7.61 12.30
C THR A 125 0.74 7.76 12.04
N ILE A 126 0.25 7.37 10.86
CA ILE A 126 -1.18 7.42 10.50
C ILE A 126 -2.00 6.56 11.48
N PHE A 127 -1.59 5.30 11.70
CA PHE A 127 -2.27 4.40 12.63
C PHE A 127 -2.29 4.93 14.06
N LEU A 128 -1.17 5.49 14.53
CA LEU A 128 -1.06 6.06 15.87
C LEU A 128 -1.90 7.34 16.04
N MET A 129 -1.94 8.21 15.04
CA MET A 129 -2.73 9.44 15.06
C MET A 129 -4.23 9.14 15.00
N LYS A 130 -4.64 8.19 14.15
CA LYS A 130 -6.04 7.85 13.89
C LYS A 130 -6.57 6.69 14.73
N GLU A 131 -5.82 6.24 15.73
CA GLU A 131 -6.22 5.14 16.60
C GLU A 131 -7.59 5.37 17.27
N LYS A 132 -7.90 6.63 17.61
CA LYS A 132 -9.17 6.98 18.28
C LYS A 132 -10.39 6.93 17.36
N ASP A 133 -10.19 7.22 16.08
CA ASP A 133 -11.27 7.39 15.12
C ASP A 133 -11.89 6.03 14.78
N LEU A 134 -11.09 4.94 14.80
CA LEU A 134 -11.49 3.56 14.47
C LEU A 134 -12.19 3.41 13.10
N SER A 135 -12.17 4.44 12.27
CA SER A 135 -12.78 4.45 10.93
C SER A 135 -12.23 3.32 10.05
N TRP A 136 -10.96 2.97 10.25
CA TRP A 136 -10.31 1.84 9.57
C TRP A 136 -10.88 0.45 9.92
N VAL A 137 -11.65 0.32 11.01
CA VAL A 137 -12.28 -0.94 11.43
C VAL A 137 -13.79 -0.97 11.12
N VAL A 138 -14.37 0.14 10.67
CA VAL A 138 -15.82 0.26 10.41
C VAL A 138 -16.40 -0.88 9.57
N PRO A 139 -15.73 -1.39 8.52
CA PRO A 139 -16.23 -2.53 7.75
C PRO A 139 -16.52 -3.78 8.59
N PHE A 140 -15.84 -3.96 9.72
CA PHE A 140 -16.01 -5.08 10.63
C PHE A 140 -17.06 -4.85 11.74
N PHE A 141 -17.65 -3.64 11.81
CA PHE A 141 -18.47 -3.22 12.94
C PHE A 141 -19.95 -3.01 12.64
N SER A 142 -20.42 -3.10 11.40
CA SER A 142 -21.87 -3.02 11.12
C SER A 142 -22.61 -4.20 11.78
N ILE A 143 -23.10 -3.97 13.00
CA ILE A 143 -23.74 -4.93 13.93
C ILE A 143 -25.07 -5.47 13.38
N ARG A 144 -25.74 -4.71 12.50
CA ARG A 144 -27.02 -5.12 11.90
C ARG A 144 -26.83 -6.21 10.84
N GLN A 145 -25.66 -6.23 10.19
CA GLN A 145 -25.39 -7.08 9.04
C GLN A 145 -24.94 -8.51 9.41
N LEU A 146 -24.25 -8.71 10.54
CA LEU A 146 -23.90 -10.04 11.05
C LEU A 146 -25.14 -10.94 11.32
N GLN A 147 -26.30 -10.34 11.60
CA GLN A 147 -27.54 -11.07 11.88
C GLN A 147 -28.34 -11.43 10.62
N VAL A 148 -28.25 -10.65 9.55
CA VAL A 148 -29.01 -10.90 8.31
C VAL A 148 -28.23 -11.84 7.37
N TYR A 149 -26.90 -11.73 7.37
CA TYR A 149 -26.02 -12.43 6.42
C TYR A 149 -25.91 -13.96 6.66
N ASN A 150 -26.16 -14.43 7.89
CA ASN A 150 -25.95 -15.84 8.26
C ASN A 150 -27.00 -16.83 7.72
N SER A 151 -28.08 -16.37 7.08
CA SER A 151 -29.17 -17.28 6.66
C SER A 151 -29.17 -17.69 5.19
N LYS A 152 -28.49 -16.98 4.27
CA LYS A 152 -28.67 -17.24 2.82
C LYS A 152 -27.45 -17.15 1.91
N VAL A 153 -26.36 -16.50 2.30
CA VAL A 153 -25.22 -16.32 1.38
C VAL A 153 -24.07 -17.20 1.84
N SER A 154 -23.95 -18.41 1.26
CA SER A 154 -22.68 -19.15 1.27
C SER A 154 -21.71 -18.39 0.37
N LEU A 155 -21.19 -17.28 0.89
CA LEU A 155 -20.18 -16.47 0.24
C LEU A 155 -19.07 -17.43 -0.22
N ASP A 156 -18.53 -17.23 -1.43
CA ASP A 156 -17.40 -18.00 -1.94
C ASP A 156 -16.11 -17.65 -1.17
N HIS A 157 -16.13 -17.90 0.14
CA HIS A 157 -15.06 -17.66 1.09
C HIS A 157 -13.76 -18.34 0.66
N LYS A 158 -13.84 -19.35 -0.22
CA LYS A 158 -12.68 -20.07 -0.73
C LYS A 158 -11.87 -19.21 -1.68
N MET A 159 -12.50 -18.52 -2.63
CA MET A 159 -11.79 -17.60 -3.54
C MET A 159 -11.14 -16.45 -2.77
N HIS A 160 -11.84 -15.88 -1.81
CA HIS A 160 -11.41 -14.73 -1.01
C HIS A 160 -10.20 -15.04 -0.14
N ASN A 161 -10.28 -16.16 0.60
CA ASN A 161 -9.16 -16.63 1.39
C ASN A 161 -7.96 -16.99 0.51
N SER A 162 -8.19 -17.52 -0.70
CA SER A 162 -7.11 -17.80 -1.65
C SER A 162 -6.40 -16.52 -2.09
N ARG A 163 -7.14 -15.50 -2.54
CA ARG A 163 -6.58 -14.20 -2.94
C ARG A 163 -5.75 -13.56 -1.82
N ILE A 164 -6.29 -13.50 -0.60
CA ILE A 164 -5.57 -12.93 0.54
C ILE A 164 -4.29 -13.72 0.83
N ARG A 165 -4.34 -15.06 0.86
CA ARG A 165 -3.15 -15.90 1.10
C ARG A 165 -2.09 -15.73 0.02
N ILE A 166 -2.50 -15.63 -1.24
CA ILE A 166 -1.61 -15.40 -2.38
C ILE A 166 -0.89 -14.06 -2.21
N VAL A 167 -1.63 -12.98 -1.97
CA VAL A 167 -1.06 -11.65 -1.75
C VAL A 167 -0.08 -11.67 -0.58
N ILE A 168 -0.50 -12.26 0.55
CA ILE A 168 0.33 -12.42 1.75
C ILE A 168 1.64 -13.12 1.43
N PHE A 169 1.56 -14.25 0.73
CA PHE A 169 2.70 -15.08 0.40
C PHE A 169 3.69 -14.34 -0.52
N PHE A 170 3.19 -13.68 -1.57
CA PHE A 170 4.04 -12.93 -2.50
C PHE A 170 4.71 -11.72 -1.84
N VAL A 171 3.97 -10.90 -1.06
CA VAL A 171 4.58 -9.78 -0.33
C VAL A 171 5.68 -10.30 0.60
N TRP A 172 5.41 -11.38 1.35
CA TRP A 172 6.36 -11.92 2.30
C TRP A 172 7.63 -12.46 1.62
N ILE A 173 7.49 -13.24 0.54
CA ILE A 173 8.63 -13.79 -0.19
C ILE A 173 9.49 -12.69 -0.79
N ILE A 174 8.88 -11.72 -1.48
CA ILE A 174 9.63 -10.65 -2.15
C ILE A 174 10.36 -9.79 -1.10
N THR A 175 9.70 -9.48 0.02
CA THR A 175 10.32 -8.70 1.09
C THR A 175 11.45 -9.48 1.77
N LEU A 176 11.25 -10.78 2.03
CA LEU A 176 12.27 -11.63 2.65
C LEU A 176 13.46 -11.81 1.71
N ALA A 177 13.24 -12.00 0.41
CA ALA A 177 14.31 -12.14 -0.57
C ALA A 177 15.15 -10.85 -0.67
N THR A 178 14.49 -9.69 -0.80
CA THR A 178 15.19 -8.39 -0.89
C THR A 178 15.97 -8.05 0.37
N THR A 179 15.39 -8.28 1.55
CA THR A 179 16.06 -8.03 2.84
C THR A 179 17.19 -9.02 3.10
N SER A 180 17.05 -10.29 2.69
CA SER A 180 18.11 -11.30 2.80
C SER A 180 19.33 -10.95 1.95
N VAL A 181 19.13 -10.40 0.74
CA VAL A 181 20.24 -9.95 -0.10
C VAL A 181 21.03 -8.82 0.59
N ILE A 182 20.35 -7.80 1.11
CA ILE A 182 21.02 -6.73 1.88
C ILE A 182 21.74 -7.31 3.10
N GLY A 183 21.08 -8.21 3.85
CA GLY A 183 21.65 -8.83 5.04
C GLY A 183 22.91 -9.62 4.73
N PHE A 184 22.92 -10.37 3.63
CA PHE A 184 24.08 -11.12 3.16
C PHE A 184 25.25 -10.19 2.83
N ILE A 185 25.05 -9.17 1.99
CA ILE A 185 26.11 -8.22 1.62
C ILE A 185 26.67 -7.51 2.85
N THR A 186 25.77 -7.12 3.76
CA THR A 186 26.15 -6.45 4.99
C THR A 186 27.02 -7.35 5.87
N PHE A 187 26.63 -8.62 6.03
CA PHE A 187 27.40 -9.57 6.81
C PHE A 187 28.77 -9.88 6.16
N ASP A 188 28.78 -10.12 4.85
CA ASP A 188 29.98 -10.42 4.07
C ASP A 188 30.98 -9.27 4.13
N THR A 189 30.52 -8.03 3.91
CA THR A 189 31.36 -6.83 4.04
C THR A 189 31.89 -6.65 5.46
N ALA A 190 31.05 -6.88 6.47
CA ALA A 190 31.47 -6.77 7.87
C ALA A 190 32.56 -7.81 8.20
N TRP A 191 32.47 -9.00 7.63
CA TRP A 191 33.41 -10.09 7.84
C TRP A 191 34.76 -9.84 7.14
N GLU A 192 34.74 -9.39 5.89
CA GLU A 192 35.96 -9.22 5.09
C GLU A 192 36.68 -7.90 5.36
N SER A 193 35.94 -6.82 5.60
CA SER A 193 36.50 -5.45 5.58
C SER A 193 36.75 -4.83 6.96
N LEU A 194 36.16 -5.36 8.03
CA LEU A 194 36.30 -4.79 9.37
C LEU A 194 37.38 -5.52 10.17
N ASP A 195 38.25 -4.77 10.84
CA ASP A 195 39.12 -5.35 11.84
C ASP A 195 38.31 -5.81 13.06
N GLN A 196 38.90 -6.67 13.89
CA GLN A 196 38.21 -7.30 15.02
C GLN A 196 37.62 -6.29 16.01
N THR A 197 38.25 -5.13 16.20
CA THR A 197 37.76 -4.11 17.15
C THR A 197 36.54 -3.39 16.57
N THR A 198 36.61 -2.98 15.32
CA THR A 198 35.49 -2.36 14.60
C THR A 198 34.31 -3.31 14.44
N PHE A 199 34.56 -4.58 14.12
CA PHE A 199 33.51 -5.58 14.03
C PHE A 199 32.72 -5.70 15.34
N ARG A 200 33.41 -5.72 16.49
CA ARG A 200 32.75 -5.74 17.82
C ARG A 200 31.90 -4.51 18.09
N LEU A 201 32.35 -3.33 17.66
CA LEU A 201 31.58 -2.08 17.76
C LEU A 201 30.34 -2.09 16.85
N TRP A 202 30.38 -2.84 15.75
CA TRP A 202 29.28 -2.95 14.80
C TRP A 202 28.18 -3.97 15.19
N ILE A 203 28.50 -4.99 16.01
CA ILE A 203 27.53 -6.02 16.45
C ILE A 203 26.21 -5.45 17.03
N PRO A 204 26.21 -4.44 17.92
CA PRO A 204 24.97 -3.84 18.41
C PRO A 204 24.10 -3.25 17.30
N TRP A 205 24.73 -2.67 16.27
CA TRP A 205 24.02 -2.16 15.09
C TRP A 205 23.41 -3.27 14.27
N MET A 206 24.07 -4.42 14.12
CA MET A 206 23.50 -5.59 13.46
C MET A 206 22.22 -6.06 14.17
N VAL A 207 22.23 -6.16 15.50
CA VAL A 207 21.03 -6.53 16.29
C VAL A 207 19.92 -5.51 16.08
N PHE A 208 20.26 -4.22 16.12
CA PHE A 208 19.32 -3.14 15.87
C PHE A 208 18.70 -3.20 14.46
N GLN A 209 19.51 -3.47 13.43
CA GLN A 209 19.05 -3.63 12.05
C GLN A 209 18.12 -4.83 11.91
N ILE A 210 18.41 -5.97 12.54
CA ILE A 210 17.53 -7.16 12.51
C ILE A 210 16.15 -6.83 13.10
N ILE A 211 16.12 -6.11 14.24
CA ILE A 211 14.86 -5.68 14.86
C ILE A 211 14.12 -4.71 13.95
N TRP A 212 14.81 -3.73 13.37
CA TRP A 212 14.21 -2.78 12.43
C TRP A 212 13.62 -3.47 11.20
N PHE A 213 14.38 -4.37 10.56
CA PHE A 213 13.93 -5.14 9.40
C PHE A 213 12.70 -5.98 9.74
N PHE A 214 12.68 -6.64 10.89
CA PHE A 214 11.51 -7.39 11.36
C PHE A 214 10.24 -6.53 11.35
N TYR A 215 10.31 -5.33 11.93
CA TYR A 215 9.16 -4.41 11.94
C TYR A 215 8.86 -3.83 10.56
N LEU A 216 9.87 -3.50 9.75
CA LEU A 216 9.68 -2.99 8.39
C LEU A 216 8.89 -3.98 7.53
N VAL A 217 9.27 -5.27 7.56
CA VAL A 217 8.55 -6.35 6.85
C VAL A 217 7.15 -6.50 7.42
N LEU A 218 7.03 -6.57 8.75
CA LEU A 218 5.76 -6.82 9.42
C LEU A 218 4.73 -5.71 9.18
N ILE A 219 5.14 -4.43 9.26
CA ILE A 219 4.27 -3.28 9.04
C ILE A 219 3.80 -3.26 7.58
N SER A 220 4.73 -3.31 6.62
CA SER A 220 4.41 -3.30 5.18
C SER A 220 3.44 -4.43 4.82
N TYR A 221 3.71 -5.62 5.33
CA TYR A 221 2.90 -6.81 5.14
C TYR A 221 1.48 -6.64 5.68
N ILE A 222 1.34 -6.24 6.95
CA ILE A 222 0.04 -6.17 7.62
C ILE A 222 -0.82 -5.06 7.01
N THR A 223 -0.25 -3.88 6.73
CA THR A 223 -1.05 -2.75 6.22
C THR A 223 -1.63 -3.05 4.84
N VAL A 224 -0.84 -3.61 3.93
CA VAL A 224 -1.30 -3.99 2.58
C VAL A 224 -2.34 -5.10 2.66
N SER A 225 -2.08 -6.15 3.44
CA SER A 225 -2.99 -7.28 3.59
C SER A 225 -4.31 -6.87 4.23
N TYR A 226 -4.25 -5.99 5.23
CA TYR A 226 -5.42 -5.49 5.94
C TYR A 226 -6.25 -4.53 5.07
N PHE A 227 -5.61 -3.64 4.30
CA PHE A 227 -6.31 -2.81 3.32
C PHE A 227 -7.03 -3.66 2.26
N ASN A 228 -6.34 -4.65 1.70
CA ASN A 228 -6.94 -5.57 0.73
C ASN A 228 -8.15 -6.31 1.32
N LEU A 229 -8.06 -6.77 2.58
CA LEU A 229 -9.19 -7.39 3.28
C LEU A 229 -10.37 -6.43 3.43
N VAL A 230 -10.11 -5.18 3.84
CA VAL A 230 -11.14 -4.14 3.96
C VAL A 230 -11.85 -3.91 2.63
N CYS A 231 -11.10 -3.70 1.55
CA CYS A 231 -11.65 -3.53 0.21
C CYS A 231 -12.50 -4.73 -0.20
N LEU A 232 -12.00 -5.94 0.01
CA LEU A 232 -12.68 -7.17 -0.35
C LEU A 232 -14.01 -7.34 0.41
N MET A 233 -14.05 -6.98 1.69
CA MET A 233 -15.29 -7.02 2.47
C MET A 233 -16.34 -6.04 1.95
N ILE A 234 -15.94 -4.83 1.59
CA ILE A 234 -16.86 -3.83 1.05
C ILE A 234 -17.35 -4.21 -0.34
N SER A 235 -16.43 -4.62 -1.22
CA SER A 235 -16.73 -5.12 -2.57
C SER A 235 -17.77 -6.26 -2.51
N ASN A 236 -17.61 -7.21 -1.59
CA ASN A 236 -18.60 -8.27 -1.39
C ASN A 236 -19.98 -7.77 -0.95
N ARG A 237 -20.04 -6.71 -0.14
CA ARG A 237 -21.32 -6.14 0.28
C ARG A 237 -22.03 -5.49 -0.89
N PHE A 238 -21.31 -4.72 -1.69
CA PHE A 238 -21.85 -4.20 -2.94
C PHE A 238 -22.33 -5.32 -3.86
N ASN A 239 -21.51 -6.34 -4.10
CA ASN A 239 -21.87 -7.49 -4.93
C ASN A 239 -23.14 -8.20 -4.40
N THR A 240 -23.29 -8.35 -3.09
CA THR A 240 -24.52 -8.92 -2.50
C THR A 240 -25.75 -8.09 -2.87
N VAL A 241 -25.69 -6.77 -2.66
CA VAL A 241 -26.78 -5.85 -3.02
C VAL A 241 -27.04 -5.88 -4.54
N CYS A 242 -26.00 -5.97 -5.36
CA CYS A 242 -26.13 -6.05 -6.82
C CYS A 242 -26.85 -7.34 -7.25
N ASN A 243 -26.45 -8.50 -6.73
CA ASN A 243 -27.12 -9.76 -7.03
C ASN A 243 -28.60 -9.75 -6.60
N GLU A 244 -28.92 -9.12 -5.46
CA GLU A 244 -30.31 -8.97 -5.03
C GLU A 244 -31.11 -8.05 -5.95
N ILE A 245 -30.51 -6.96 -6.46
CA ILE A 245 -31.13 -6.09 -7.48
C ILE A 245 -31.33 -6.86 -8.80
N GLU A 246 -30.34 -7.63 -9.25
CA GLU A 246 -30.42 -8.43 -10.48
C GLU A 246 -31.49 -9.53 -10.36
N THR A 247 -31.51 -10.28 -9.27
CA THR A 247 -32.54 -11.30 -9.03
C THR A 247 -33.94 -10.67 -8.93
N LEU A 248 -34.06 -9.46 -8.39
CA LEU A 248 -35.31 -8.72 -8.37
C LEU A 248 -35.72 -8.26 -9.78
N ALA A 249 -34.77 -7.85 -10.61
CA ALA A 249 -34.99 -7.49 -12.02
C ALA A 249 -35.45 -8.69 -12.86
N ASP A 250 -34.85 -9.87 -12.65
CA ASP A 250 -35.18 -11.10 -13.38
C ASP A 250 -36.47 -11.77 -12.88
N SER A 251 -36.88 -11.51 -11.65
CA SER A 251 -38.13 -12.06 -11.11
C SER A 251 -39.37 -11.51 -11.84
N ASN A 252 -40.43 -12.33 -11.94
CA ASN A 252 -41.69 -11.93 -12.57
C ASN A 252 -42.19 -10.56 -12.03
N PRO A 253 -42.69 -9.65 -12.89
CA PRO A 253 -43.03 -8.29 -12.50
C PRO A 253 -44.10 -8.21 -11.39
N GLY A 254 -44.90 -9.26 -11.23
CA GLY A 254 -45.95 -9.32 -10.22
C GLY A 254 -47.03 -8.24 -10.46
N PRO A 255 -47.99 -8.10 -9.53
CA PRO A 255 -48.90 -6.96 -9.57
C PRO A 255 -48.14 -5.65 -9.27
N PRO A 256 -48.60 -4.51 -9.82
CA PRO A 256 -48.00 -3.21 -9.56
C PRO A 256 -47.85 -2.94 -8.06
N GLY A 257 -46.67 -2.48 -7.65
CA GLY A 257 -46.36 -2.15 -6.25
C GLY A 257 -45.82 -3.31 -5.40
N SER A 258 -45.94 -4.56 -5.83
CA SER A 258 -45.48 -5.73 -5.04
C SER A 258 -43.98 -5.75 -4.75
N LYS A 259 -43.16 -5.09 -5.57
CA LYS A 259 -41.70 -4.98 -5.43
C LYS A 259 -41.22 -3.71 -4.72
N ASN A 260 -42.11 -2.77 -4.40
CA ASN A 260 -41.72 -1.43 -3.90
C ASN A 260 -40.91 -1.50 -2.60
N ASP A 261 -41.38 -2.30 -1.64
CA ASP A 261 -40.70 -2.45 -0.35
C ASP A 261 -39.31 -3.07 -0.51
N GLN A 262 -39.15 -4.00 -1.45
CA GLN A 262 -37.86 -4.65 -1.74
C GLN A 262 -36.88 -3.69 -2.41
N ILE A 263 -37.33 -2.90 -3.39
CA ILE A 263 -36.50 -1.89 -4.05
C ILE A 263 -36.06 -0.82 -3.06
N ASN A 264 -36.98 -0.32 -2.22
CA ASN A 264 -36.65 0.66 -1.19
C ASN A 264 -35.64 0.09 -0.18
N GLN A 265 -35.79 -1.17 0.22
CA GLN A 265 -34.83 -1.85 1.09
C GLN A 265 -33.44 -1.92 0.44
N LEU A 266 -33.36 -2.36 -0.83
CA LEU A 266 -32.09 -2.44 -1.57
C LEU A 266 -31.42 -1.08 -1.75
N TYR A 267 -32.20 -0.01 -1.94
CA TYR A 267 -31.70 1.35 -1.97
C TYR A 267 -31.04 1.75 -0.64
N PHE A 268 -31.69 1.47 0.49
CA PHE A 268 -31.12 1.75 1.81
C PHE A 268 -29.87 0.91 2.07
N ASP A 269 -29.87 -0.35 1.65
CA ASP A 269 -28.73 -1.24 1.82
C ASP A 269 -27.53 -0.78 0.97
N HIS A 270 -27.74 -0.36 -0.28
CA HIS A 270 -26.68 0.26 -1.11
C HIS A 270 -26.14 1.54 -0.46
N ASN A 271 -27.02 2.42 0.02
CA ASN A 271 -26.62 3.65 0.69
C ASN A 271 -25.81 3.39 1.96
N GLU A 272 -26.18 2.39 2.78
CA GLU A 272 -25.42 2.00 3.96
C GLU A 272 -24.00 1.57 3.58
N VAL A 273 -23.83 0.81 2.50
CA VAL A 273 -22.50 0.40 2.03
C VAL A 273 -21.69 1.61 1.52
N CYS A 274 -22.34 2.59 0.87
CA CYS A 274 -21.69 3.84 0.46
C CYS A 274 -21.18 4.63 1.68
N GLU A 275 -22.03 4.85 2.69
CA GLU A 275 -21.65 5.54 3.92
C GLU A 275 -20.48 4.84 4.63
N LEU A 276 -20.46 3.51 4.60
CA LEU A 276 -19.36 2.71 5.14
C LEU A 276 -18.06 2.89 4.35
N VAL A 277 -18.13 3.03 3.02
CA VAL A 277 -16.96 3.38 2.20
C VAL A 277 -16.44 4.76 2.58
N ASP A 278 -17.31 5.76 2.69
CA ASP A 278 -16.95 7.13 3.03
C ASP A 278 -16.29 7.21 4.42
N GLU A 279 -16.88 6.54 5.42
CA GLU A 279 -16.32 6.50 6.77
C GLU A 279 -14.95 5.80 6.77
N SER A 280 -14.81 4.66 6.07
CA SER A 280 -13.54 3.94 5.93
C SER A 280 -12.49 4.77 5.19
N ASN A 281 -12.88 5.47 4.12
CA ASN A 281 -12.02 6.30 3.29
C ASN A 281 -11.37 7.43 4.10
N SER A 282 -12.04 7.96 5.12
CA SER A 282 -11.49 8.99 6.02
C SER A 282 -10.10 8.64 6.60
N PHE A 283 -9.84 7.34 6.81
CA PHE A 283 -8.53 6.83 7.22
C PHE A 283 -7.67 6.47 6.01
N TRP A 284 -8.21 5.61 5.14
CA TRP A 284 -7.42 4.94 4.10
C TRP A 284 -6.89 5.89 3.02
N GLN A 285 -7.53 7.04 2.81
CA GLN A 285 -7.03 8.03 1.87
C GLN A 285 -5.62 8.54 2.19
N ASN A 286 -5.29 8.67 3.48
CA ASN A 286 -3.95 9.09 3.91
C ASN A 286 -2.92 7.99 3.63
N TYR A 287 -3.29 6.74 3.89
CA TYR A 287 -2.44 5.58 3.64
C TYR A 287 -2.15 5.40 2.14
N ILE A 288 -3.18 5.51 1.29
CA ILE A 288 -3.04 5.44 -0.16
C ILE A 288 -2.12 6.55 -0.65
N PHE A 289 -2.33 7.79 -0.19
CA PHE A 289 -1.48 8.91 -0.57
C PHE A 289 -0.01 8.71 -0.18
N CYS A 290 0.28 8.35 1.07
CA CYS A 290 1.65 8.10 1.50
C CYS A 290 2.31 6.98 0.67
N THR A 291 1.57 5.90 0.40
CA THR A 291 2.04 4.79 -0.45
C THR A 291 2.44 5.29 -1.85
N PHE A 292 1.60 6.08 -2.50
CA PHE A 292 1.90 6.63 -3.83
C PHE A 292 3.10 7.58 -3.77
N MET A 293 3.14 8.45 -2.76
CA MET A 293 4.21 9.42 -2.55
C MET A 293 5.58 8.76 -2.34
N THR A 294 5.65 7.59 -1.69
CA THR A 294 6.93 6.92 -1.43
C THR A 294 7.30 5.90 -2.50
N TYR A 295 6.35 5.08 -2.98
CA TYR A 295 6.69 3.97 -3.88
C TYR A 295 6.83 4.39 -5.34
N ILE A 296 6.13 5.42 -5.82
CA ILE A 296 6.32 5.89 -7.20
C ILE A 296 7.74 6.46 -7.40
N PRO A 297 8.24 7.39 -6.58
CA PRO A 297 9.63 7.87 -6.72
C PRO A 297 10.66 6.76 -6.52
N CYS A 298 10.42 5.84 -5.59
CA CYS A 298 11.30 4.68 -5.39
C CYS A 298 11.34 3.79 -6.64
N ALA A 299 10.20 3.45 -7.24
CA ALA A 299 10.13 2.67 -8.47
C ALA A 299 10.85 3.36 -9.62
N CYS A 300 10.66 4.68 -9.80
CA CYS A 300 11.37 5.46 -10.82
C CYS A 300 12.89 5.48 -10.59
N TYR A 301 13.34 5.66 -9.35
CA TYR A 301 14.77 5.65 -8.99
C TYR A 301 15.40 4.28 -9.27
N VAL A 302 14.75 3.20 -8.84
CA VAL A 302 15.24 1.83 -9.04
C VAL A 302 15.22 1.47 -10.53
N LEU A 303 14.20 1.89 -11.28
CA LEU A 303 14.14 1.69 -12.72
C LEU A 303 15.24 2.47 -13.46
N TYR A 304 15.54 3.70 -13.04
CA TYR A 304 16.70 4.45 -13.54
C TYR A 304 17.98 3.66 -13.33
N ASN A 305 18.20 3.11 -12.14
CA ASN A 305 19.36 2.30 -11.88
C ASN A 305 19.40 1.11 -12.85
N ILE A 306 18.30 0.35 -12.99
CA ILE A 306 18.21 -0.87 -13.85
C ILE A 306 18.78 -0.63 -15.26
N PHE A 307 18.56 0.57 -15.82
CA PHE A 307 18.95 0.88 -17.19
C PHE A 307 20.30 1.59 -17.34
N PHE A 308 20.74 2.33 -16.32
CA PHE A 308 21.88 3.26 -16.45
C PHE A 308 23.02 3.00 -15.48
N ALA A 309 22.83 2.19 -14.44
CA ALA A 309 23.89 1.83 -13.52
C ALA A 309 24.62 0.57 -13.98
N ASP A 310 25.94 0.55 -13.82
CA ASP A 310 26.73 -0.65 -14.00
C ASP A 310 26.56 -1.55 -12.77
N PHE A 311 25.94 -2.72 -12.95
CA PHE A 311 25.61 -3.62 -11.86
C PHE A 311 26.58 -4.79 -11.75
N ASP A 312 26.96 -5.10 -10.51
CA ASP A 312 27.26 -6.49 -10.17
C ASP A 312 25.96 -7.32 -10.06
N ILE A 313 26.10 -8.64 -10.07
CA ILE A 313 24.95 -9.55 -10.04
C ILE A 313 24.10 -9.33 -8.78
N ILE A 314 24.75 -9.01 -7.65
CA ILE A 314 24.08 -8.89 -6.36
C ILE A 314 23.21 -7.62 -6.31
N LEU A 315 23.77 -6.48 -6.70
CA LEU A 315 23.05 -5.21 -6.80
C LEU A 315 21.93 -5.30 -7.83
N ALA A 316 22.13 -6.01 -8.95
CA ALA A 316 21.07 -6.26 -9.92
C ALA A 316 19.88 -7.02 -9.28
N VAL A 317 20.14 -8.12 -8.55
CA VAL A 317 19.10 -8.90 -7.86
C VAL A 317 18.37 -8.05 -6.82
N TYR A 318 19.10 -7.26 -6.03
CA TYR A 318 18.50 -6.34 -5.07
C TYR A 318 17.60 -5.31 -5.76
N THR A 319 18.12 -4.64 -6.78
CA THR A 319 17.44 -3.58 -7.53
C THR A 319 16.16 -4.11 -8.19
N TRP A 320 16.23 -5.25 -8.88
CA TRP A 320 15.04 -5.91 -9.43
C TRP A 320 14.03 -6.31 -8.35
N GLY A 321 14.51 -6.87 -7.23
CA GLY A 321 13.65 -7.26 -6.12
C GLY A 321 12.88 -6.08 -5.54
N VAL A 322 13.53 -4.93 -5.33
CA VAL A 322 12.88 -3.71 -4.84
C VAL A 322 11.92 -3.14 -5.88
N PHE A 323 12.27 -3.18 -7.17
CA PHE A 323 11.38 -2.75 -8.25
C PHE A 323 10.08 -3.55 -8.26
N PHE A 324 10.18 -4.88 -8.27
CA PHE A 324 9.00 -5.75 -8.23
C PHE A 324 8.22 -5.59 -6.92
N HIS A 325 8.90 -5.44 -5.78
CA HIS A 325 8.25 -5.18 -4.49
C HIS A 325 7.37 -3.92 -4.53
N THR A 326 7.92 -2.80 -4.98
CA THR A 326 7.22 -1.51 -5.03
C THR A 326 6.05 -1.54 -6.01
N LEU A 327 6.25 -2.09 -7.22
CA LEU A 327 5.17 -2.26 -8.19
C LEU A 327 4.08 -3.21 -7.71
N PHE A 328 4.46 -4.31 -7.06
CA PHE A 328 3.49 -5.29 -6.56
C PHE A 328 2.59 -4.67 -5.48
N ILE A 329 3.16 -3.94 -4.52
CA ILE A 329 2.33 -3.28 -3.50
C ILE A 329 1.41 -2.22 -4.11
N LEU A 330 1.92 -1.39 -5.04
CA LEU A 330 1.08 -0.41 -5.74
C LEU A 330 -0.05 -1.10 -6.51
N ALA A 331 0.23 -2.18 -7.23
CA ALA A 331 -0.76 -2.93 -7.97
C ALA A 331 -1.85 -3.51 -7.05
N ILE A 332 -1.47 -4.12 -5.92
CA ILE A 332 -2.44 -4.66 -4.96
C ILE A 332 -3.34 -3.56 -4.41
N ILE A 333 -2.78 -2.43 -3.98
CA ILE A 333 -3.58 -1.32 -3.44
C ILE A 333 -4.54 -0.78 -4.51
N CYS A 334 -4.07 -0.58 -5.73
CA CYS A 334 -4.92 -0.06 -6.80
C CYS A 334 -6.01 -1.04 -7.22
N ILE A 335 -5.70 -2.32 -7.39
CA ILE A 335 -6.69 -3.35 -7.75
C ILE A 335 -7.74 -3.48 -6.65
N SER A 336 -7.33 -3.59 -5.38
CA SER A 336 -8.26 -3.70 -4.27
C SER A 336 -9.21 -2.51 -4.17
N ALA A 337 -8.71 -1.29 -4.34
CA ALA A 337 -9.55 -0.09 -4.33
C ALA A 337 -10.47 -0.01 -5.57
N ALA A 338 -9.96 -0.39 -6.74
CA ALA A 338 -10.72 -0.41 -7.99
C ALA A 338 -11.85 -1.44 -7.97
N ASP A 339 -11.67 -2.60 -7.34
CA ASP A 339 -12.73 -3.60 -7.15
C ASP A 339 -13.92 -3.02 -6.39
N VAL A 340 -13.66 -2.27 -5.30
CA VAL A 340 -14.72 -1.60 -4.54
C VAL A 340 -15.48 -0.62 -5.42
N SER A 341 -14.76 0.17 -6.22
CA SER A 341 -15.38 1.14 -7.12
C SER A 341 -16.20 0.46 -8.21
N SER A 342 -15.66 -0.58 -8.83
CA SER A 342 -16.36 -1.36 -9.87
C SER A 342 -17.66 -1.96 -9.35
N GLU A 343 -17.63 -2.59 -8.17
CA GLU A 343 -18.81 -3.19 -7.55
C GLU A 343 -19.84 -2.15 -7.10
N ALA A 344 -19.41 -0.97 -6.65
CA ALA A 344 -20.33 0.10 -6.27
C ALA A 344 -21.20 0.60 -7.44
N HIS A 345 -20.67 0.52 -8.66
CA HIS A 345 -21.32 0.94 -9.91
C HIS A 345 -21.92 -0.20 -10.73
N ALA A 346 -21.71 -1.47 -10.34
CA ALA A 346 -22.26 -2.65 -11.01
C ALA A 346 -23.80 -2.68 -11.14
N PRO A 347 -24.63 -2.20 -10.18
CA PRO A 347 -26.08 -2.37 -10.28
C PRO A 347 -26.72 -1.43 -11.31
N TYR A 348 -25.96 -0.54 -11.93
CA TYR A 348 -26.47 0.44 -12.90
C TYR A 348 -27.31 -0.21 -14.01
N THR A 349 -26.82 -1.28 -14.62
CA THR A 349 -27.51 -1.95 -15.73
C THR A 349 -28.83 -2.56 -15.29
N ALA A 350 -28.84 -3.24 -14.14
CA ALA A 350 -30.04 -3.88 -13.59
C ALA A 350 -31.08 -2.84 -13.15
N LEU A 351 -30.65 -1.75 -12.49
CA LEU A 351 -31.52 -0.63 -12.12
C LEU A 351 -32.11 0.07 -13.33
N HIS A 352 -31.32 0.23 -14.40
CA HIS A 352 -31.81 0.81 -15.65
C HIS A 352 -32.91 -0.06 -16.25
N THR A 353 -32.72 -1.38 -16.31
CA THR A 353 -33.76 -2.32 -16.78
C THR A 353 -35.01 -2.26 -15.91
N LEU A 354 -34.87 -2.19 -14.58
CA LEU A 354 -36.00 -2.03 -13.65
C LEU A 354 -36.74 -0.72 -13.87
N SER A 355 -36.05 0.37 -14.21
CA SER A 355 -36.66 1.68 -14.47
C SER A 355 -37.50 1.75 -15.74
N LEU A 356 -37.32 0.79 -16.67
CA LEU A 356 -38.13 0.69 -17.89
C LEU A 356 -39.47 -0.02 -17.67
N LEU A 357 -39.68 -0.63 -16.50
CA LEU A 357 -40.96 -1.20 -16.12
C LEU A 357 -41.95 -0.09 -15.73
N GLU A 358 -43.24 -0.31 -15.95
CA GLU A 358 -44.28 0.62 -15.48
C GLU A 358 -44.34 0.60 -13.95
N LEU A 359 -43.59 1.52 -13.32
CA LEU A 359 -43.51 1.68 -11.87
C LEU A 359 -44.53 2.74 -11.40
N PRO A 360 -45.05 2.63 -10.16
CA PRO A 360 -45.77 3.72 -9.53
C PRO A 360 -44.89 4.98 -9.47
N ILE A 361 -45.50 6.17 -9.63
CA ILE A 361 -44.80 7.47 -9.70
C ILE A 361 -43.81 7.66 -8.53
N ASP A 362 -44.20 7.31 -7.30
CA ASP A 362 -43.32 7.45 -6.13
C ASP A 362 -42.04 6.59 -6.25
N LEU A 363 -42.16 5.39 -6.82
CA LEU A 363 -41.03 4.49 -7.02
C LEU A 363 -40.16 4.93 -8.20
N GLU A 364 -40.77 5.49 -9.25
CA GLU A 364 -40.04 6.07 -10.37
C GLU A 364 -39.10 7.20 -9.90
N VAL A 365 -39.56 8.07 -9.00
CA VAL A 365 -38.74 9.13 -8.39
C VAL A 365 -37.59 8.54 -7.57
N ASN A 366 -37.85 7.52 -6.75
CA ASN A 366 -36.82 6.84 -5.95
C ASN A 366 -35.78 6.14 -6.84
N MET A 367 -36.24 5.44 -7.88
CA MET A 367 -35.37 4.74 -8.84
C MET A 367 -34.52 5.72 -9.64
N SER A 368 -35.10 6.83 -10.09
CA SER A 368 -34.39 7.92 -10.77
C SER A 368 -33.32 8.53 -9.86
N THR A 369 -33.63 8.75 -8.58
CA THR A 369 -32.66 9.23 -7.59
C THR A 369 -31.54 8.21 -7.37
N PHE A 370 -31.86 6.92 -7.29
CA PHE A 370 -30.89 5.85 -7.15
C PHE A 370 -29.95 5.78 -8.37
N LEU A 371 -30.51 5.77 -9.58
CA LEU A 371 -29.75 5.80 -10.84
C LEU A 371 -28.85 7.02 -10.92
N HIS A 372 -29.34 8.21 -10.54
CA HIS A 372 -28.54 9.42 -10.56
C HIS A 372 -27.37 9.36 -9.57
N ARG A 373 -27.54 8.69 -8.43
CA ARG A 373 -26.46 8.47 -7.46
C ARG A 373 -25.42 7.47 -7.99
N VAL A 374 -25.86 6.35 -8.53
CA VAL A 374 -24.95 5.33 -9.11
C VAL A 374 -24.21 5.87 -10.34
N ARG A 375 -24.84 6.76 -11.12
CA ARG A 375 -24.21 7.45 -12.25
C ARG A 375 -23.34 8.66 -11.83
N GLY A 376 -23.46 9.10 -10.58
CA GLY A 376 -22.84 10.31 -10.06
C GLY A 376 -21.32 10.23 -9.89
N PRO A 377 -20.76 10.99 -8.94
CA PRO A 377 -19.34 10.89 -8.61
C PRO A 377 -18.93 9.44 -8.30
N THR A 378 -17.71 9.09 -8.68
CA THR A 378 -17.20 7.73 -8.47
C THR A 378 -17.15 7.39 -6.98
N ILE A 379 -17.79 6.29 -6.61
CA ILE A 379 -17.80 5.77 -5.24
C ILE A 379 -16.56 4.88 -5.09
N GLY A 380 -15.74 5.12 -4.07
CA GLY A 380 -14.54 4.33 -3.84
C GLY A 380 -13.54 5.00 -2.91
N TYR A 381 -12.37 4.38 -2.80
CA TYR A 381 -11.28 4.95 -2.02
C TYR A 381 -10.53 6.03 -2.81
N SER A 382 -10.28 7.16 -2.15
CA SER A 382 -9.63 8.33 -2.74
C SER A 382 -8.17 8.46 -2.29
N CYS A 383 -7.37 9.17 -3.08
CA CYS A 383 -6.03 9.61 -2.71
C CYS A 383 -6.08 11.07 -2.23
N LEU A 384 -6.35 11.31 -0.94
CA LEU A 384 -6.58 12.65 -0.34
C LEU A 384 -7.56 13.52 -1.16
N ASP A 385 -8.68 12.96 -1.58
CA ASP A 385 -9.68 13.63 -2.43
C ASP A 385 -9.14 14.15 -3.80
N LEU A 386 -7.91 13.84 -4.19
CA LEU A 386 -7.35 14.23 -5.50
C LEU A 386 -7.99 13.44 -6.64
N PHE A 387 -8.14 12.13 -6.44
CA PHE A 387 -8.82 11.23 -7.36
C PHE A 387 -9.26 9.96 -6.64
N VAL A 388 -10.33 9.33 -7.14
CA VAL A 388 -10.78 8.00 -6.71
C VAL A 388 -9.96 6.94 -7.45
N VAL A 389 -9.49 5.93 -6.72
CA VAL A 389 -8.68 4.85 -7.28
C VAL A 389 -9.59 3.87 -8.01
N THR A 390 -9.53 3.92 -9.34
CA THR A 390 -10.30 3.08 -10.27
C THR A 390 -9.39 2.21 -11.12
N ASN A 391 -9.96 1.35 -11.96
CA ASN A 391 -9.20 0.59 -12.95
C ASN A 391 -8.39 1.49 -13.89
N SER A 392 -8.90 2.69 -14.22
CA SER A 392 -8.17 3.67 -15.02
C SER A 392 -6.97 4.25 -14.26
N SER A 393 -7.08 4.43 -12.94
CA SER A 393 -5.97 4.91 -12.10
C SER A 393 -4.76 3.96 -12.12
N ILE A 394 -4.97 2.65 -12.28
CA ILE A 394 -3.89 1.67 -12.46
C ILE A 394 -3.11 1.98 -13.72
N SER A 395 -3.79 2.08 -14.86
CA SER A 395 -3.19 2.38 -16.15
C SER A 395 -2.47 3.74 -16.13
N ASN A 396 -3.08 4.75 -15.50
CA ASN A 396 -2.48 6.07 -15.36
C ASN A 396 -1.21 6.05 -14.49
N THR A 397 -1.18 5.24 -13.44
CA THR A 397 0.01 5.09 -12.58
C THR A 397 1.15 4.42 -13.34
N ILE A 398 0.88 3.35 -14.08
CA ILE A 398 1.87 2.66 -14.91
C ILE A 398 2.39 3.59 -16.01
N ALA A 399 1.48 4.30 -16.69
CA ALA A 399 1.83 5.28 -17.70
C ALA A 399 2.70 6.41 -17.12
N ALA A 400 2.36 6.93 -15.95
CA ALA A 400 3.15 7.96 -15.28
C ALA A 400 4.57 7.47 -14.96
N VAL A 401 4.73 6.28 -14.36
CA VAL A 401 6.05 5.69 -14.08
C VAL A 401 6.86 5.53 -15.37
N ALA A 402 6.24 5.02 -16.44
CA ALA A 402 6.90 4.87 -17.73
C ALA A 402 7.28 6.21 -18.36
N SER A 403 6.40 7.21 -18.33
CA SER A 403 6.66 8.56 -18.85
C SER A 403 7.78 9.25 -18.08
N TYR A 404 7.76 9.20 -16.74
CA TYR A 404 8.83 9.77 -15.92
C TYR A 404 10.17 9.09 -16.20
N PHE A 405 10.18 7.76 -16.33
CA PHE A 405 11.38 7.03 -16.71
C PHE A 405 11.91 7.47 -18.08
N LEU A 406 11.06 7.57 -19.10
CA LEU A 406 11.47 8.00 -20.44
C LEU A 406 12.03 9.43 -20.44
N ILE A 407 11.45 10.34 -19.66
CA ILE A 407 11.96 11.70 -19.50
C ILE A 407 13.36 11.67 -18.89
N VAL A 408 13.57 10.92 -17.80
CA VAL A 408 14.87 10.81 -17.15
C VAL A 408 15.90 10.14 -18.08
N ALA A 409 15.48 9.12 -18.84
CA ALA A 409 16.31 8.44 -19.82
C ALA A 409 16.76 9.36 -20.97
N ASP A 410 15.90 10.29 -21.40
CA ASP A 410 16.27 11.26 -22.44
C ASP A 410 17.26 12.31 -21.91
N PHE A 411 17.07 12.77 -20.67
CA PHE A 411 18.02 13.66 -19.99
C PHE A 411 19.38 13.01 -19.74
N SER A 412 19.43 11.71 -19.40
CA SER A 412 20.70 11.01 -19.22
C SER A 412 21.47 10.88 -20.53
N ARG A 413 20.78 10.54 -21.63
CA ARG A 413 21.38 10.44 -22.97
C ARG A 413 21.94 11.77 -23.46
N SER A 414 21.16 12.85 -23.34
CA SER A 414 21.61 14.20 -23.75
C SER A 414 22.83 14.67 -22.96
N THR A 415 22.89 14.37 -21.65
CA THR A 415 24.06 14.69 -20.82
C THR A 415 25.32 13.93 -21.27
N MET A 416 25.18 12.65 -21.62
CA MET A 416 26.31 11.85 -22.13
C MET A 416 26.81 12.36 -23.48
N THR A 417 25.93 12.69 -24.42
CA THR A 417 26.31 13.25 -25.72
C THR A 417 27.11 14.56 -25.58
N ASN A 418 26.72 15.43 -24.64
CA ASN A 418 27.44 16.67 -24.40
C ASN A 418 28.86 16.43 -23.84
N ARG A 419 29.04 15.44 -22.96
CA ARG A 419 30.37 15.06 -22.46
C ARG A 419 31.30 14.58 -23.57
N TYR A 420 30.80 13.77 -24.50
CA TYR A 420 31.60 13.32 -25.65
C TYR A 420 32.02 14.48 -26.56
N LYS A 421 31.15 15.47 -26.78
CA LYS A 421 31.49 16.67 -27.56
C LYS A 421 32.56 17.52 -26.89
N THR A 422 32.52 17.69 -25.56
CA THR A 422 33.54 18.46 -24.83
C THR A 422 34.87 17.72 -24.74
N GLN A 423 34.86 16.38 -24.78
CA GLN A 423 36.09 15.57 -24.74
C GLN A 423 36.72 15.32 -26.11
N GLN A 424 36.08 15.71 -27.22
CA GLN A 424 36.71 15.64 -28.53
C GLN A 424 37.68 16.84 -28.64
N PRO A 425 39.01 16.64 -28.52
CA PRO A 425 39.95 17.74 -28.62
C PRO A 425 39.80 18.39 -30.00
N ASP A 426 39.78 19.71 -30.05
CA ASP A 426 39.83 20.52 -31.27
C ASP A 426 41.12 20.21 -32.06
N ASN A 427 41.18 19.06 -32.72
CA ASN A 427 42.26 18.66 -33.63
C ASN A 427 42.18 19.43 -34.96
N SER A 428 41.42 20.53 -35.03
CA SER A 428 41.22 21.35 -36.22
C SER A 428 42.15 22.57 -36.31
N THR A 429 43.14 22.73 -35.41
CA THR A 429 44.09 23.87 -35.43
C THR A 429 45.56 23.48 -35.65
N SER A 430 45.86 22.54 -36.55
CA SER A 430 47.26 22.23 -36.90
C SER A 430 47.48 21.79 -38.36
N THR A 431 46.85 22.46 -39.32
CA THR A 431 47.18 22.36 -40.75
C THR A 431 47.16 23.74 -41.42
N MET A 432 47.93 24.71 -40.92
CA MET A 432 48.21 25.92 -41.71
C MET A 432 49.52 26.66 -41.35
N THR A 433 50.65 25.96 -41.15
CA THR A 433 51.98 26.63 -41.21
C THR A 433 53.12 25.62 -41.38
N THR A 434 53.23 25.00 -42.56
CA THR A 434 54.48 24.34 -42.98
C THR A 434 54.59 24.33 -44.50
N LEU A 435 54.80 25.51 -45.08
CA LEU A 435 55.20 25.65 -46.48
C LEU A 435 56.32 26.70 -46.69
N SER A 436 57.05 27.08 -45.63
CA SER A 436 58.14 28.08 -45.74
C SER A 436 59.54 27.61 -45.32
N SER A 437 59.76 26.37 -44.87
CA SER A 437 61.09 25.93 -44.38
C SER A 437 61.78 24.87 -45.24
N MET A 438 61.45 24.77 -46.52
CA MET A 438 62.10 23.83 -47.47
C MET A 438 63.27 24.47 -48.25
N PHE A 439 63.98 25.46 -47.68
CA PHE A 439 65.12 26.10 -48.34
C PHE A 439 66.22 26.53 -47.36
N THR A 440 66.96 25.56 -46.80
CA THR A 440 68.37 25.71 -46.37
C THR A 440 68.91 24.29 -46.11
N MET A 441 69.70 23.63 -46.98
CA MET A 441 71.16 23.84 -47.18
C MET A 441 71.86 24.10 -45.83
N THR A 442 72.91 23.42 -45.36
CA THR A 442 73.90 22.48 -45.93
C THR A 442 74.87 22.13 -44.77
N THR A 443 75.60 21.01 -44.90
CA THR A 443 76.97 20.74 -44.35
C THR A 443 77.20 20.73 -42.83
N SER A 444 77.62 19.58 -42.27
CA SER A 444 79.03 19.16 -41.99
C SER A 444 78.98 17.94 -41.04
N VAL A 445 79.45 16.75 -41.40
CA VAL A 445 80.83 16.24 -41.16
C VAL A 445 81.37 16.60 -39.78
N LYS A 446 81.27 15.66 -38.82
CA LYS A 446 82.39 14.84 -38.32
C LYS A 446 81.87 13.64 -37.53
#